data_AF-A0A849GCU7-F1
#
_entry.id   AF-A0A849GCU7-F1
#
_cell.length_a   1.000
_cell.length_b   1.000
_cell.length_c   1.000
_cell.angle_alpha   90.00
_cell.angle_beta   90.00
_cell.angle_gamma   90.00
#
_symmetry.space_group_name_H-M   'P 1'
#
loop_
_entity.id
_entity.type
_entity.pdbx_description
1 polymer ?
#
loop_
_entity_poly.entity_id
_entity_poly.type
_entity_poly.pdbx_seq_one_letter_code
_entity_poly.pdbx_strand_id
1 'polypeptide(L)'
;LPFFEKSSFYWPLPVLIFLYALLLSSRVPVLARNLAIGAAILCVSLTARSLDDTLCTAFPVGSHWLWHILNAVMLGWMIETWTRYRRDGLDKR
;
A
#
# COMPACT_ATOMS: atom_id res chain seq x y z
N LEU A 1 1.47 17.99 -11.68
CA LEU A 1 1.86 16.82 -12.50
C LEU A 1 0.62 15.96 -12.74
N PRO A 2 0.30 15.58 -13.98
CA PRO A 2 -0.93 14.83 -14.31
C PRO A 2 -1.07 13.50 -13.56
N PHE A 3 0.03 12.94 -13.03
CA PHE A 3 0.05 11.79 -12.12
C PHE A 3 -0.74 11.99 -10.81
N PHE A 4 -0.85 13.22 -10.30
CA PHE A 4 -1.50 13.49 -9.02
C PHE A 4 -3.00 13.80 -9.14
N GLU A 5 -3.49 14.27 -10.29
CA GLU A 5 -4.87 14.76 -10.37
C GLU A 5 -5.90 13.62 -10.30
N LYS A 6 -5.64 12.48 -10.96
CA LYS A 6 -6.57 11.35 -11.02
C LYS A 6 -6.52 10.41 -9.82
N SER A 7 -5.39 10.36 -9.10
CA SER A 7 -5.18 9.53 -7.91
C SER A 7 -5.11 10.34 -6.61
N SER A 8 -5.39 11.65 -6.67
CA SER A 8 -5.31 12.61 -5.55
C SER A 8 -6.02 12.13 -4.29
N PHE A 9 -7.19 11.52 -4.45
CA PHE A 9 -7.98 11.00 -3.33
C PHE A 9 -7.31 9.84 -2.58
N TYR A 10 -6.40 9.10 -3.23
CA TYR A 10 -5.76 7.92 -2.64
C TYR A 10 -4.42 8.21 -1.97
N TRP A 11 -3.73 9.29 -2.34
CA TRP A 11 -2.42 9.67 -1.79
C TRP A 11 -2.38 9.93 -0.27
N PRO A 12 -3.45 10.42 0.38
CA PRO A 12 -3.46 10.52 1.84
C PRO A 12 -3.27 9.17 2.54
N LEU A 13 -3.71 8.06 1.95
CA LEU A 13 -3.61 6.72 2.57
C LEU A 13 -2.17 6.25 2.78
N PRO A 14 -1.30 6.14 1.76
CA PRO A 14 0.09 5.73 1.99
C PRO A 14 0.84 6.70 2.89
N VAL A 15 0.55 8.01 2.81
CA VAL A 15 1.14 9.02 3.71
C VAL A 15 0.78 8.73 5.16
N LEU A 16 -0.51 8.51 5.46
CA LEU A 16 -0.98 8.18 6.80
C LEU A 16 -0.36 6.88 7.31
N ILE A 17 -0.27 5.85 6.47
CA ILE A 17 0.32 4.55 6.86
C ILE A 17 1.82 4.72 7.15
N PHE A 18 2.57 5.48 6.33
CA PHE A 18 3.98 5.76 6.59
C PHE A 18 4.18 6.55 7.88
N LEU A 19 3.37 7.61 8.10
CA LEU A 19 3.41 8.37 9.35
C LEU A 19 3.12 7.48 10.55
N TYR A 20 2.12 6.61 10.46
CA TYR A 20 1.78 5.69 11.54
C TYR A 20 2.89 4.65 11.78
N ALA A 21 3.49 4.12 10.73
CA ALA A 21 4.66 3.25 10.82
C ALA A 21 5.84 3.95 11.53
N LEU A 22 6.12 5.21 11.19
CA LEU A 22 7.17 6.01 11.85
C LEU A 22 6.88 6.22 13.34
N LEU A 23 5.64 6.58 13.70
CA LEU A 23 5.24 6.78 15.10
C LEU A 23 5.31 5.49 15.93
N LEU A 24 5.12 4.33 15.30
CA LEU A 24 5.18 3.02 15.95
C LEU A 24 6.59 2.40 15.96
N SER A 25 7.53 2.96 15.20
CA SER A 25 8.86 2.36 14.97
C SER A 25 9.64 2.09 16.26
N SER A 26 9.47 2.93 17.29
CA SER A 26 10.14 2.77 18.59
C SER A 26 9.45 1.79 19.54
N ARG A 27 8.13 1.54 19.36
CA ARG A 27 7.35 0.70 20.28
C ARG A 27 7.19 -0.73 19.77
N VAL A 28 6.86 -0.86 18.49
CA VAL A 28 6.52 -2.13 17.84
C VAL A 28 7.18 -2.21 16.45
N PRO A 29 8.52 -2.31 16.39
CA PRO A 29 9.31 -2.15 15.17
C PRO A 29 8.92 -3.15 14.07
N VAL A 30 8.50 -4.37 14.43
CA VAL A 30 8.06 -5.39 13.46
C VAL A 30 6.75 -4.97 12.77
N LEU A 31 5.77 -4.48 13.54
CA LEU A 31 4.51 -3.96 13.00
C LEU A 31 4.77 -2.73 12.12
N ALA A 32 5.58 -1.79 12.60
CA ALA A 32 5.97 -0.59 11.86
C ALA A 32 6.59 -0.93 10.50
N ARG A 33 7.55 -1.87 10.46
CA ARG A 33 8.16 -2.33 9.20
C ARG A 33 7.13 -2.93 8.25
N ASN A 34 6.24 -3.78 8.75
CA ASN A 34 5.23 -4.42 7.93
C ASN A 34 4.21 -3.42 7.36
N LEU A 35 3.82 -2.40 8.15
CA LEU A 35 2.99 -1.29 7.68
C LEU A 35 3.69 -0.49 6.57
N ALA A 36 4.98 -0.20 6.72
CA ALA A 36 5.77 0.50 5.71
C ALA A 36 5.88 -0.31 4.40
N ILE A 37 6.01 -1.64 4.47
CA ILE A 37 5.98 -2.51 3.29
C ILE A 37 4.63 -2.41 2.58
N GLY A 38 3.52 -2.51 3.31
CA GLY A 38 2.18 -2.39 2.72
C GLY A 38 1.94 -1.00 2.09
N ALA A 39 2.42 0.07 2.71
CA ALA A 39 2.38 1.42 2.14
C ALA A 39 3.23 1.55 0.86
N ALA A 40 4.41 0.92 0.82
CA ALA A 40 5.25 0.90 -0.37
C ALA A 40 4.55 0.18 -1.54
N ILE A 41 3.90 -0.96 -1.29
CA ILE A 41 3.09 -1.66 -2.30
C ILE A 41 1.97 -0.76 -2.81
N LEU A 42 1.29 -0.02 -1.91
CA LEU A 42 0.26 0.94 -2.30
C LEU A 42 0.81 2.06 -3.19
N CYS A 43 2.00 2.60 -2.90
CA CYS A 43 2.64 3.60 -3.76
C CYS A 43 2.94 3.06 -5.17
N VAL A 44 3.43 1.82 -5.27
CA VAL A 44 3.65 1.17 -6.57
C VAL A 44 2.32 0.99 -7.30
N SER A 45 1.26 0.58 -6.59
CA SER A 45 -0.10 0.46 -7.11
C SER A 45 -0.62 1.76 -7.72
N LEU A 46 -0.51 2.87 -6.97
CA LEU A 46 -0.95 4.19 -7.45
C LEU A 46 -0.11 4.70 -8.62
N THR A 47 1.18 4.40 -8.64
CA THR A 47 2.06 4.69 -9.78
C THR A 47 1.62 3.92 -11.02
N ALA A 48 1.36 2.62 -10.90
CA ALA A 48 0.84 1.79 -11.99
C ALA A 48 -0.48 2.33 -12.55
N ARG A 49 -1.43 2.69 -11.67
CA ARG A 49 -2.70 3.32 -12.07
C ARG A 49 -2.50 4.64 -12.82
N SER A 50 -1.53 5.44 -12.40
CA SER A 50 -1.30 6.76 -12.99
C SER A 50 -0.60 6.65 -14.35
N LEU A 51 0.21 5.60 -14.54
CA LEU A 51 0.85 5.28 -15.83
C LEU A 51 -0.10 4.61 -16.82
N ASP A 52 -1.18 3.99 -16.33
CA ASP A 52 -2.16 3.27 -17.15
C ASP A 52 -2.68 4.11 -18.33
N ASP A 53 -3.03 5.37 -18.08
CA ASP A 53 -3.55 6.29 -19.08
C ASP A 53 -2.52 6.60 -20.18
N THR A 54 -1.23 6.69 -19.81
CA THR A 54 -0.14 6.93 -20.78
C THR A 54 0.17 5.68 -21.60
N LEU A 55 0.11 4.50 -20.98
CA LEU A 55 0.47 3.23 -21.59
C LEU A 55 -0.68 2.60 -22.40
N CYS A 56 -1.93 2.95 -22.10
CA CYS A 56 -3.12 2.50 -22.83
C CYS A 56 -3.08 2.85 -24.32
N THR A 57 -2.36 3.90 -24.71
CA THR A 57 -2.18 4.26 -26.14
C THR A 57 -1.31 3.27 -26.91
N ALA A 58 -0.43 2.53 -26.23
CA ALA A 58 0.51 1.58 -26.82
C ALA A 58 0.12 0.11 -26.58
N PHE A 59 -0.66 -0.20 -25.54
CA PHE A 59 -1.07 -1.56 -25.19
C PHE A 59 -2.61 -1.65 -25.03
N PRO A 60 -3.34 -2.31 -25.97
CA PRO A 60 -4.80 -2.29 -26.02
C PRO A 60 -5.51 -2.90 -24.81
N VAL A 61 -4.85 -3.80 -24.09
CA VAL A 61 -5.39 -4.44 -22.88
C VAL A 61 -5.26 -3.53 -21.64
N GLY A 62 -4.42 -2.50 -21.72
CA GLY A 62 -4.09 -1.62 -20.60
C GLY A 62 -3.27 -2.31 -19.50
N SER A 63 -2.87 -1.52 -18.50
CA SER A 63 -2.18 -1.97 -17.29
C SER A 63 -3.08 -1.95 -16.04
N HIS A 64 -4.36 -1.60 -16.20
CA HIS A 64 -5.30 -1.43 -15.11
C HIS A 64 -5.42 -2.64 -14.17
N TRP A 65 -5.35 -3.85 -14.73
CA TRP A 65 -5.38 -5.09 -13.98
C TRP A 65 -4.24 -5.19 -12.95
N LEU A 66 -3.08 -4.61 -13.25
CA LEU A 66 -1.93 -4.60 -12.34
C LEU A 66 -2.23 -3.78 -11.09
N TRP A 67 -2.92 -2.65 -11.23
CA TRP A 67 -3.39 -1.86 -10.08
C TRP A 67 -4.30 -2.70 -9.17
N HIS A 68 -5.26 -3.45 -9.74
CA HIS A 68 -6.12 -4.32 -8.93
C HIS A 68 -5.35 -5.42 -8.18
N ILE A 69 -4.40 -6.08 -8.84
CA ILE A 69 -3.57 -7.12 -8.20
C ILE A 69 -2.73 -6.51 -7.07
N LEU A 70 -2.09 -5.36 -7.30
CA LEU A 70 -1.28 -4.70 -6.28
C LEU A 70 -2.12 -4.24 -5.07
N ASN A 71 -3.37 -3.78 -5.28
CA ASN A 71 -4.28 -3.50 -4.18
C ASN A 71 -4.69 -4.77 -3.41
N ALA A 72 -4.97 -5.87 -4.11
CA ALA A 72 -5.30 -7.14 -3.46
C ALA A 72 -4.13 -7.66 -2.61
N VAL A 73 -2.91 -7.59 -3.14
CA VAL A 73 -1.67 -7.96 -2.41
C VAL A 73 -1.47 -7.04 -1.19
N MET A 74 -1.62 -5.73 -1.37
CA MET A 74 -1.50 -4.77 -0.26
C MET A 74 -2.54 -5.05 0.84
N LEU A 75 -3.80 -5.30 0.48
CA LEU A 75 -4.86 -5.60 1.43
C LEU A 75 -4.59 -6.91 2.17
N GLY A 76 -4.22 -7.98 1.45
CA GLY A 76 -3.84 -9.25 2.05
C GLY A 76 -2.66 -9.10 3.00
N TRP A 77 -1.65 -8.30 2.63
CA TRP A 77 -0.51 -7.99 3.48
C TRP A 77 -0.91 -7.26 4.78
N MET A 78 -1.84 -6.30 4.70
CA MET A 78 -2.31 -5.58 5.89
C MET A 78 -3.11 -6.49 6.84
N ILE A 79 -3.96 -7.37 6.29
CA ILE A 79 -4.71 -8.35 7.08
C ILE A 79 -3.74 -9.30 7.80
N GLU A 80 -2.75 -9.82 7.08
CA GLU A 80 -1.77 -10.73 7.65
C GLU A 80 -0.91 -10.04 8.72
N THR A 81 -0.49 -8.80 8.46
CA THR A 81 0.26 -7.97 9.41
C THR A 81 -0.51 -7.78 10.72
N TRP A 82 -1.80 -7.45 10.63
CA TRP A 82 -2.67 -7.28 11.79
C TRP A 82 -2.90 -8.61 12.52
N THR A 83 -3.12 -9.69 11.78
CA THR A 83 -3.36 -11.03 12.33
C THR A 83 -2.16 -11.52 13.13
N ARG A 84 -0.95 -11.39 12.59
CA ARG A 84 0.30 -11.72 13.30
C ARG A 84 0.48 -10.88 14.56
N TYR A 85 0.30 -9.56 14.45
CA TYR A 85 0.44 -8.67 15.59
C TYR A 85 -0.54 -9.00 16.72
N ARG A 86 -1.81 -9.32 16.39
CA ARG A 86 -2.78 -9.75 17.41
C ARG A 86 -2.42 -11.09 18.02
N ARG A 87 -1.97 -12.06 17.22
CA ARG A 87 -1.55 -13.38 17.71
C ARG A 87 -0.39 -13.27 18.69
N ASP A 88 0.67 -12.57 18.31
CA ASP A 88 1.84 -12.35 19.16
C ASP A 88 1.50 -11.57 20.45
N GLY A 89 0.45 -10.76 20.42
CA GLY A 89 -0.07 -10.04 21.59
C GLY A 89 -0.97 -10.87 22.51
N LEU A 90 -1.58 -11.95 22.00
CA LEU A 90 -2.33 -12.93 22.80
C LEU A 90 -1.38 -13.92 23.48
N ASP A 91 -0.33 -14.37 22.79
CA ASP A 91 0.67 -15.30 23.34
C ASP A 91 1.51 -14.71 24.49
N LYS A 92 1.48 -13.38 24.67
CA LYS A 92 2.18 -12.66 25.75
C LYS A 92 1.32 -12.33 26.97
N ARG A 93 0.02 -12.67 26.98
CA ARG A 93 -0.88 -12.49 28.14
C ARG A 93 -1.02 -13.79 28.90
#